data_AF-A0A2M7GSJ0-F1
#
_entry.id   AF-A0A2M7GSJ0-F1
#
_cell.length_a   1.000
_cell.length_b   1.000
_cell.length_c   1.000
_cell.angle_alpha   90.00
_cell.angle_beta   90.00
_cell.angle_gamma   90.00
#
_symmetry.space_group_name_H-M   'P 1'
#
loop_
_entity.id
_entity.type
_entity.pdbx_description
1 polymer ?
#
loop_
_entity_poly.entity_id
_entity_poly.type
_entity_poly.pdbx_seq_one_letter_code
_entity_poly.pdbx_strand_id
1 'polypeptide(L)' 'MVRAILFDAEGEPIQHTDVAPLKSDLAKGDKMSFKIRVRDPSPLRRRITVTFIDPKDAAAPAKY' A
#
# COMPACT_ATOMS: atom_id res chain seq x y z
N MET A 1 -0.75 5.66 7.53
CA MET A 1 -0.80 5.66 6.04
C MET A 1 -1.11 4.24 5.56
N VAL A 2 -1.53 4.01 4.31
CA VAL A 2 -1.74 2.66 3.78
C VAL A 2 -0.78 2.40 2.62
N ARG A 3 -0.12 1.24 2.62
CA ARG A 3 0.79 0.79 1.57
C ARG A 3 0.23 -0.44 0.88
N ALA A 4 0.21 -0.44 -0.45
CA ALA A 4 -0.03 -1.64 -1.24
C ALA A 4 1.29 -2.10 -1.87
N ILE A 5 1.65 -3.37 -1.66
CA ILE A 5 2.86 -4.00 -2.19
C ILE A 5 2.45 -5.09 -3.17
N LEU A 6 3.06 -5.10 -4.34
CA LEU A 6 2.99 -6.20 -5.30
C LEU A 6 4.18 -7.12 -5.10
N PHE A 7 3.90 -8.41 -5.09
CA PHE A 7 4.91 -9.46 -5.03
C PHE A 7 4.89 -10.29 -6.30
N ASP A 8 6.06 -10.80 -6.68
CA ASP A 8 6.22 -11.71 -7.80
C ASP A 8 5.90 -13.17 -7.44
N ALA A 9 6.37 -14.07 -8.31
CA ALA A 9 6.28 -15.52 -8.19
C ALA A 9 6.98 -16.11 -6.97
N GLU A 10 8.11 -15.54 -6.62
CA GLU A 10 9.06 -16.03 -5.63
C GLU A 10 8.77 -15.42 -4.25
N GLY A 11 7.91 -14.39 -4.22
CA GLY A 11 7.50 -13.71 -3.01
C GLY A 11 8.31 -12.44 -2.76
N GLU A 12 9.09 -11.99 -3.74
CA GLU A 12 9.87 -10.76 -3.66
C GLU A 12 8.99 -9.54 -3.93
N PRO A 13 9.13 -8.46 -3.14
CA PRO A 13 8.39 -7.23 -3.37
C PRO A 13 8.97 -6.50 -4.58
N ILE A 14 8.14 -6.31 -5.62
CA ILE A 14 8.58 -5.73 -6.91
C ILE A 14 8.05 -4.32 -7.17
N GLN A 15 7.00 -3.91 -6.45
CA GLN A 15 6.43 -2.57 -6.57
C GLN A 15 5.64 -2.26 -5.29
N HIS A 16 5.62 -0.99 -4.88
CA HIS A 16 4.65 -0.53 -3.90
C HIS A 16 4.07 0.83 -4.27
N THR A 17 2.93 1.16 -3.67
CA THR A 17 2.38 2.50 -3.68
C THR A 17 1.78 2.83 -2.33
N ASP A 18 1.96 4.07 -1.91
CA ASP A 18 1.47 4.58 -0.64
C ASP A 18 0.32 5.56 -0.86
N VAL A 19 -0.67 5.51 0.03
CA VAL A 19 -1.85 6.37 -0.02
C VAL A 19 -2.15 6.91 1.37
N ALA A 20 -2.30 8.22 1.44
CA ALA A 20 -2.80 8.89 2.62
C ALA A 20 -4.30 8.56 2.83
N PRO A 21 -4.73 8.24 4.04
CA PRO A 21 -6.13 8.05 4.33
C PRO A 21 -6.91 9.35 4.11
N LEU A 22 -8.16 9.23 3.63
CA LEU A 22 -9.02 10.38 3.36
C LEU A 22 -9.55 11.04 4.63
N LYS A 23 -9.61 10.29 5.74
CA LYS A 23 -9.89 10.76 7.09
C LYS A 23 -8.86 10.15 8.04
N SER A 24 -8.36 10.96 8.97
CA SER A 24 -7.41 10.51 9.99
C SER A 24 -8.10 9.90 11.22
N ASP A 25 -9.39 10.21 11.39
CA ASP A 25 -10.19 9.81 12.55
C ASP A 25 -11.36 8.92 12.12
N LEU A 26 -11.60 7.88 12.93
CA LEU A 26 -12.71 6.95 12.76
C LEU A 26 -13.49 6.87 14.07
N ALA A 27 -14.75 7.30 14.06
CA ALA A 27 -15.59 7.19 15.24
C ALA A 27 -15.93 5.71 15.52
N LYS A 28 -16.22 5.39 16.79
CA LYS A 28 -16.61 4.03 17.18
C LYS A 28 -17.86 3.61 16.40
N GLY A 29 -17.75 2.51 15.65
CA GLY A 29 -18.84 1.95 14.84
C GLY A 29 -18.81 2.37 13.37
N ASP A 30 -17.99 3.36 13.00
CA ASP A 30 -17.82 3.77 11.61
C ASP A 30 -16.88 2.81 10.86
N LYS A 31 -17.05 2.75 9.53
CA LYS A 31 -16.17 2.00 8.63
C LYS A 31 -15.33 2.96 7.81
N MET A 32 -14.01 2.75 7.84
CA MET A 32 -13.09 3.47 6.96
C MET A 32 -12.89 2.67 5.67
N SER A 33 -12.91 3.36 4.53
CA SER A 33 -12.64 2.77 3.22
C SER A 33 -11.42 3.45 2.60
N PHE A 34 -10.60 2.65 1.92
CA PHE A 34 -9.37 3.10 1.27
C PHE A 34 -9.43 2.74 -0.21
N LYS A 35 -8.99 3.66 -1.07
CA LYS A 35 -8.84 3.40 -2.50
C LYS A 35 -7.39 3.56 -2.88
N ILE A 36 -6.79 2.49 -3.39
CA ILE A 36 -5.42 2.47 -3.87
C ILE A 36 -5.45 2.21 -5.37
N ARG A 37 -4.72 3.03 -6.12
CA ARG A 37 -4.56 2.88 -7.57
C ARG A 37 -3.08 2.64 -7.86
N VAL A 38 -2.76 1.43 -8.28
CA VAL A 38 -1.42 1.09 -8.79
C VAL A 38 -1.38 1.43 -10.28
N ARG A 39 -0.50 2.36 -10.67
CA ARG A 39 -0.26 2.70 -12.08
C ARG A 39 0.81 1.77 -12.65
N ASP A 40 0.64 1.39 -13.91
CA ASP A 40 1.57 0.53 -14.66
C ASP A 40 2.04 -0.69 -13.84
N PRO A 41 1.09 -1.53 -13.41
CA PRO A 41 1.44 -2.61 -12.51
C PRO A 41 2.33 -3.63 -13.21
N SER A 42 3.35 -4.12 -12.50
CA SER A 42 4.27 -5.12 -13.06
C SER A 42 3.51 -6.36 -13.56
N PRO A 43 3.83 -6.85 -14.78
CA PRO A 43 3.23 -8.07 -15.33
C PRO A 43 3.62 -9.33 -14.53
N LEU A 44 4.68 -9.27 -13.72
CA LEU A 44 5.16 -10.38 -12.90
C LEU A 44 4.39 -10.52 -11.57
N ARG A 45 3.47 -9.62 -11.27
CA ARG A 45 2.73 -9.62 -9.99
C ARG A 45 1.84 -10.86 -9.84
N ARG A 46 1.91 -11.53 -8.69
CA ARG A 46 1.01 -12.63 -8.32
C ARG A 46 0.21 -12.38 -7.05
N ARG A 47 0.72 -11.55 -6.14
CA ARG A 47 0.08 -11.24 -4.86
C ARG A 47 0.11 -9.75 -4.56
N ILE A 48 -0.97 -9.26 -3.96
CA ILE A 48 -1.08 -7.89 -3.44
C ILE A 48 -1.27 -7.96 -1.93
N THR A 49 -0.45 -7.23 -1.18
CA THR A 49 -0.64 -7.06 0.26
C THR A 49 -0.90 -5.59 0.55
N VAL A 50 -1.92 -5.31 1.35
CA VAL A 50 -2.27 -3.96 1.80
C VAL A 50 -2.04 -3.89 3.31
N THR A 51 -1.19 -2.96 3.75
CA THR A 51 -0.82 -2.81 5.16
C THR A 51 -0.96 -1.35 5.62
N PHE A 52 -1.15 -1.17 6.93
CA PHE A 52 -0.97 0.13 7.56
C PHE A 52 0.50 0.34 7.86
N ILE A 53 1.00 1.53 7.53
CA ILE A 53 2.37 1.95 7.83
C ILE A 53 2.37 3.31 8.54
N ASP A 54 3.40 3.55 9.31
CA ASP A 54 3.67 4.87 9.87
C ASP A 54 3.97 5.87 8.74
N PRO A 55 3.51 7.14 8.86
CA PRO A 55 3.76 8.14 7.82
C PRO A 55 5.25 8.43 7.57
N LYS A 56 6.11 8.16 8.56
CA LYS A 56 7.56 8.35 8.46
C LYS A 56 8.20 7.35 7.49
N ASP A 57 7.68 6.12 7.44
CA ASP A 57 8.17 5.04 6.57
C ASP A 57 7.72 5.17 5.11
N ALA A 58 6.78 6.07 4.84
CA ALA A 58 6.36 6.42 3.48
C ALA A 58 7.29 7.42 2.78
N ALA A 59 8.08 8.17 3.55
CA ALA A 59 9.05 9.13 3.02
C ALA A 59 10.40 8.47 2.65
N ALA A 60 10.59 7.19 3.01
CA ALA A 60 11.79 6.44 2.65
C ALA A 60 11.73 6.04 1.16
N PRO A 61 12.76 6.35 0.34
CA PRO A 61 12.77 5.95 -1.05
C PRO A 61 12.73 4.42 -1.13
N ALA A 62 11.95 3.92 -2.09
CA ALA A 62 11.89 2.52 -2.45
C ALA A 62 13.31 2.01 -2.78
N LYS A 63 13.93 1.28 -1.85
CA LYS A 63 15.10 0.48 -2.17
C LYS A 63 14.60 -0.84 -2.77
N TYR A 64 14.70 -0.95 -4.09
CA TYR A 64 14.59 -2.19 -4.81
C TYR A 64 15.87 -2.36 -5.62
#